data_AF-J1J6U8-F1
#
_entry.id   AF-J1J6U8-F1
#
_cell.length_a   1.000
_cell.length_b   1.000
_cell.length_c   1.000
_cell.angle_alpha   90.00
_cell.angle_beta   90.00
_cell.angle_gamma   90.00
#
_symmetry.space_group_name_H-M   'P 1'
#
loop_
_entity.id
_entity.type
_entity.pdbx_description
1 polymer ?
#
loop_
_entity_poly.entity_id
_entity_poly.type
_entity_poly.pdbx_seq_one_letter_code
_entity_poly.pdbx_strand_id
1 'polypeptide(L)'
;MNGQDEEEIIKDLEMAVSLGTSNIDIYPIDNVVTQVKLYKAIKNRGLGFTTATKKFSMNMLIDAYMRSKGFMPHNGHGYIRTPNVTSDIVTDEYSFVYHEHVMDIQIMICMVLE
;
A
#
# COMPACT_ATOMS: atom_id res chain seq x y z
N MET A 1 6.16 4.16 4.13
CA MET A 1 6.35 4.21 5.58
C MET A 1 7.68 4.90 5.94
N ASN A 2 7.82 6.21 5.67
CA ASN A 2 9.00 7.01 6.01
C ASN A 2 8.60 8.00 7.09
N GLY A 3 8.71 7.59 8.36
CA GLY A 3 8.24 8.39 9.49
C GLY A 3 6.72 8.41 9.66
N GLN A 4 5.97 7.75 8.78
CA GLN A 4 4.53 7.54 8.96
C GLN A 4 4.28 6.58 10.11
N ASP A 5 3.38 6.97 11.01
CA ASP A 5 2.85 6.07 12.03
C ASP A 5 1.62 5.30 11.51
N GLU A 6 1.09 4.43 12.37
CA GLU A 6 -0.08 3.62 12.08
C GLU A 6 -1.34 4.46 11.79
N GLU A 7 -1.52 5.59 12.48
CA GLU A 7 -2.70 6.44 12.32
C GLU A 7 -2.68 7.13 10.96
N GLU A 8 -1.51 7.64 10.55
CA GLU A 8 -1.32 8.27 9.25
C GLU A 8 -1.59 7.29 8.10
N ILE A 9 -1.14 6.04 8.22
CA ILE A 9 -1.45 5.02 7.20
C ILE A 9 -2.92 4.70 7.14
N ILE A 10 -3.58 4.49 8.28
CA ILE A 10 -5.01 4.17 8.28
C ILE A 10 -5.81 5.31 7.64
N LYS A 11 -5.44 6.56 7.91
CA LYS A 11 -6.03 7.73 7.28
C LYS A 11 -5.82 7.74 5.76
N ASP A 12 -4.61 7.46 5.29
CA ASP A 12 -4.32 7.38 3.85
C ASP A 12 -5.13 6.27 3.16
N LEU A 13 -5.24 5.10 3.79
CA LEU A 13 -6.04 3.99 3.30
C LEU A 13 -7.53 4.31 3.29
N GLU A 14 -8.04 4.99 4.33
CA GLU A 14 -9.43 5.46 4.39
C GLU A 14 -9.74 6.40 3.23
N MET A 15 -8.87 7.38 2.98
CA MET A 15 -9.03 8.30 1.85
C MET A 15 -9.02 7.54 0.52
N ALA A 16 -8.09 6.60 0.33
CA ALA A 16 -8.02 5.81 -0.91
C ALA A 16 -9.27 4.94 -1.12
N VAL A 17 -9.75 4.27 -0.06
CA VAL A 17 -10.99 3.46 -0.12
C VAL A 17 -12.20 4.34 -0.43
N SER A 18 -12.27 5.56 0.14
CA SER A 18 -13.38 6.49 -0.06
C SER A 18 -13.54 6.97 -1.50
N LEU A 19 -12.48 6.87 -2.31
CA LEU A 19 -12.50 7.22 -3.73
C LEU A 19 -13.22 6.16 -4.58
N GLY A 20 -13.67 5.06 -3.98
CA GLY A 20 -14.53 4.08 -4.65
C GLY A 20 -13.78 3.21 -5.66
N THR A 21 -12.45 3.09 -5.55
CA THR A 21 -11.65 2.31 -6.49
C THR A 21 -11.92 0.81 -6.38
N SER A 22 -11.72 0.12 -7.49
CA SER A 22 -11.72 -1.34 -7.62
C SER A 22 -10.41 -1.93 -7.11
N ASN A 23 -9.29 -1.26 -7.40
CA ASN A 23 -7.94 -1.73 -7.10
C ASN A 23 -7.13 -0.67 -6.35
N ILE A 24 -6.30 -1.09 -5.40
CA ILE A 24 -5.37 -0.23 -4.66
C ILE A 24 -4.01 -0.92 -4.60
N ASP A 25 -2.98 -0.24 -5.09
CA ASP A 25 -1.60 -0.71 -4.96
C ASP A 25 -0.85 0.12 -3.93
N ILE A 26 -0.19 -0.60 -3.03
CA ILE A 26 0.42 -0.09 -1.82
C ILE A 26 1.92 -0.39 -1.90
N TYR A 27 2.67 0.53 -2.52
CA TYR A 27 4.10 0.34 -2.72
C TYR A 27 4.90 0.88 -1.55
N PRO A 28 5.67 0.04 -0.84
CA PRO A 28 6.79 0.55 -0.08
C PRO A 28 7.77 1.17 -1.09
N ILE A 29 8.20 2.42 -0.92
CA ILE A 29 9.19 3.01 -1.84
C ILE A 29 10.55 2.52 -1.39
N ASP A 30 10.89 1.32 -1.83
CA ASP A 30 11.94 0.50 -1.25
C ASP A 30 13.23 0.37 -2.06
N ASN A 31 13.71 1.48 -2.65
CA ASN A 31 14.96 1.46 -3.38
C ASN A 31 15.95 2.62 -3.10
N VAL A 32 16.89 2.36 -2.19
CA VAL A 32 18.11 3.16 -1.88
C VAL A 32 18.93 3.52 -3.13
N VAL A 33 19.01 2.63 -4.12
CA VAL A 33 19.85 2.81 -5.33
C VAL A 33 19.24 3.88 -6.25
N THR A 34 17.91 4.04 -6.26
CA THR A 34 17.22 5.03 -7.11
C THR A 34 17.01 6.39 -6.45
N GLN A 35 17.25 6.54 -5.14
CA GLN A 35 16.75 7.70 -4.39
C GLN A 35 17.75 8.37 -3.45
N VAL A 36 19.01 8.51 -3.86
CA VAL A 36 20.04 9.28 -3.12
C VAL A 36 19.54 10.67 -2.70
N LYS A 37 18.69 11.33 -3.52
CA LYS A 37 18.05 12.61 -3.18
C LYS A 37 17.05 12.48 -2.03
N LEU A 38 16.22 11.45 -2.03
CA LEU A 38 15.27 11.17 -0.96
C LEU A 38 16.01 10.80 0.33
N TYR A 39 17.01 9.92 0.25
CA TYR A 39 17.83 9.53 1.39
C TYR A 39 18.46 10.75 2.08
N LYS A 40 19.04 11.66 1.29
CA LYS A 40 19.57 12.94 1.80
C LYS A 40 18.48 13.80 2.42
N ALA A 41 17.30 13.89 1.80
CA ALA A 41 16.20 14.69 2.32
C ALA A 41 15.66 14.16 3.66
N ILE A 42 15.51 12.85 3.83
CA ILE A 42 15.06 12.20 5.08
C ILE A 42 16.08 12.45 6.19
N LYS A 43 17.37 12.18 5.91
CA LYS A 43 18.46 12.41 6.86
C LYS A 43 18.55 13.88 7.28
N ASN A 44 18.43 14.82 6.33
CA ASN A 44 18.47 16.25 6.61
C ASN A 44 17.27 16.75 7.41
N ARG A 45 16.13 16.03 7.38
CA ARG A 45 14.93 16.34 8.16
C ARG A 45 14.92 15.69 9.54
N GLY A 46 15.95 14.90 9.89
CA GLY A 46 16.03 14.19 11.17
C GLY A 46 14.97 13.11 11.35
N LEU A 47 14.31 12.68 10.27
CA LEU A 47 13.32 11.62 10.31
C LEU A 47 14.01 10.27 10.50
N GLY A 48 13.45 9.43 11.38
CA GLY A 48 13.95 8.08 11.65
C GLY A 48 13.70 7.13 10.48
N PHE A 49 14.50 6.07 10.42
CA PHE A 49 14.33 4.99 9.47
C PHE A 49 13.34 3.95 10.00
N THR A 50 12.51 3.39 9.13
CA THR A 50 11.56 2.34 9.50
C THR A 50 12.30 1.01 9.63
N THR A 51 12.22 0.39 10.80
CA THR A 51 12.87 -0.90 11.04
C THR A 51 12.14 -2.03 10.32
N ALA A 52 12.82 -3.14 10.05
CA ALA A 52 12.20 -4.33 9.46
C ALA A 52 10.98 -4.83 10.26
N THR A 53 11.07 -4.79 11.59
CA THR A 53 9.97 -5.14 12.50
C THR A 53 8.78 -4.19 12.31
N LYS A 54 9.03 -2.89 12.26
CA LYS A 54 7.97 -1.88 12.04
C LYS A 54 7.32 -2.07 10.66
N LYS A 55 8.10 -2.29 9.61
CA LYS A 55 7.61 -2.61 8.25
C LYS A 55 6.70 -3.84 8.26
N PHE A 56 7.12 -4.92 8.92
CA PHE A 56 6.33 -6.13 9.05
C PHE A 56 5.00 -5.88 9.76
N SER A 57 5.02 -5.21 10.91
CA SER A 57 3.80 -4.86 11.67
C SER A 57 2.85 -3.97 10.87
N MET A 58 3.38 -3.01 10.11
CA MET A 58 2.58 -2.12 9.29
C MET A 58 1.97 -2.84 8.08
N ASN A 59 2.67 -3.79 7.47
CA ASN A 59 2.09 -4.64 6.42
C ASN A 59 0.93 -5.49 6.96
N MET A 60 1.06 -6.04 8.17
CA MET A 60 -0.05 -6.76 8.82
C MET A 60 -1.24 -5.84 9.11
N LEU A 61 -0.99 -4.60 9.56
CA LEU A 61 -2.03 -3.60 9.78
C LEU A 61 -2.77 -3.25 8.49
N ILE A 62 -2.02 -3.00 7.42
CA ILE A 62 -2.57 -2.70 6.09
C ILE A 62 -3.47 -3.85 5.63
N ASP A 63 -2.97 -5.09 5.69
CA ASP A 63 -3.72 -6.25 5.23
C ASP A 63 -5.04 -6.42 6.00
N ALA A 64 -4.98 -6.33 7.34
CA ALA A 64 -6.15 -6.40 8.19
C ALA A 64 -7.16 -5.29 7.88
N TYR A 65 -6.68 -4.06 7.69
CA TYR A 65 -7.54 -2.93 7.35
C TYR A 65 -8.21 -3.10 5.99
N MET A 66 -7.44 -3.46 4.95
CA MET A 66 -7.94 -3.65 3.59
C MET A 66 -9.00 -4.76 3.54
N ARG A 67 -8.75 -5.89 4.20
CA ARG A 67 -9.75 -6.97 4.34
C ARG A 67 -11.03 -6.50 5.03
N SER A 68 -10.91 -5.68 6.08
CA SER A 68 -12.08 -5.10 6.75
C SER A 68 -12.93 -4.18 5.85
N LYS A 69 -12.33 -3.67 4.76
CA LYS A 69 -12.97 -2.80 3.77
C LYS A 69 -13.42 -3.54 2.50
N GLY A 70 -13.38 -4.87 2.49
CA GLY A 70 -13.82 -5.67 1.35
C GLY A 70 -12.77 -5.81 0.25
N PHE A 71 -11.48 -5.75 0.60
CA PHE A 71 -10.39 -5.97 -0.35
C PHE A 71 -9.60 -7.23 -0.02
N MET A 72 -9.16 -7.95 -1.05
CA MET A 72 -8.26 -9.09 -0.95
C MET A 72 -6.93 -8.78 -1.64
N PRO A 73 -5.78 -9.20 -1.07
CA PRO A 73 -4.51 -9.11 -1.78
C PRO A 73 -4.55 -10.01 -3.01
N HIS A 74 -4.07 -9.51 -4.15
CA HIS A 74 -3.88 -10.32 -5.37
C HIS A 74 -2.39 -10.54 -5.70
N ASN A 75 -1.50 -9.78 -5.04
CA ASN A 75 -0.05 -9.92 -5.11
C ASN A 75 0.58 -9.40 -3.79
N GLY A 76 1.90 -9.19 -3.77
CA GLY A 76 2.62 -8.73 -2.57
C GLY A 76 2.41 -7.27 -2.14
N HIS A 77 1.70 -6.44 -2.91
CA HIS A 77 1.46 -5.02 -2.65
C HIS A 77 0.07 -4.52 -3.11
N GLY A 78 -0.65 -5.30 -3.90
CA GLY A 78 -1.88 -4.91 -4.58
C GLY A 78 -3.10 -5.60 -4.01
N TYR A 79 -4.17 -4.82 -3.88
CA TYR A 79 -5.45 -5.22 -3.33
C TYR A 79 -6.57 -4.98 -4.33
N ILE A 80 -7.50 -5.93 -4.44
CA ILE A 80 -8.70 -5.81 -5.27
C ILE A 80 -9.95 -5.89 -4.40
N ARG A 81 -10.97 -5.14 -4.78
CA ARG A 81 -12.28 -5.19 -4.13
C ARG A 81 -12.96 -6.51 -4.48
N THR A 82 -13.46 -7.20 -3.47
CA THR A 82 -14.17 -8.47 -3.63
C THR A 82 -15.38 -8.55 -2.70
N PRO A 83 -16.48 -9.20 -3.12
CA PRO A 83 -17.57 -9.51 -2.21
C PRO A 83 -17.21 -10.60 -1.18
N ASN A 84 -16.15 -11.39 -1.43
CA ASN A 84 -15.81 -12.58 -0.66
C ASN A 84 -14.40 -12.48 -0.06
N VAL A 85 -14.29 -11.78 1.07
CA VAL A 85 -13.02 -11.72 1.82
C VAL A 85 -12.80 -13.05 2.54
N THR A 86 -11.66 -13.70 2.28
CA THR A 86 -11.25 -14.96 2.91
C THR A 86 -10.00 -14.75 3.78
N SER A 87 -9.46 -15.85 4.33
CA SER A 87 -8.16 -15.87 5.02
C SER A 87 -6.99 -16.21 4.10
N ASP A 88 -7.23 -16.34 2.79
CA ASP A 88 -6.19 -16.74 1.85
C ASP A 88 -5.14 -15.65 1.68
N ILE A 89 -3.90 -16.07 1.41
CA ILE A 89 -2.75 -15.17 1.29
C ILE A 89 -2.91 -14.24 0.09
N VAL A 90 -3.46 -14.76 -1.01
CA VAL A 90 -3.84 -14.00 -2.21
C VAL A 90 -5.12 -14.58 -2.80
N THR A 91 -5.88 -13.75 -3.51
CA THR A 91 -7.01 -14.16 -4.35
C THR A 91 -6.56 -14.39 -5.79
N ASP A 92 -7.20 -15.34 -6.48
CA ASP A 92 -7.06 -15.58 -7.92
C ASP A 92 -8.11 -14.83 -8.75
N GLU A 93 -9.01 -14.08 -8.11
CA GLU A 93 -10.04 -13.27 -8.75
C GLU A 93 -9.49 -12.10 -9.59
N TYR A 94 -8.18 -11.81 -9.48
CA TYR A 94 -7.56 -10.73 -10.25
C TYR A 94 -7.37 -11.10 -11.72
N SER A 95 -7.99 -10.34 -12.61
CA SER A 95 -7.63 -10.26 -14.02
C SER A 95 -6.66 -9.10 -14.26
N PHE A 96 -5.69 -9.28 -15.15
CA PHE A 96 -4.78 -8.20 -15.55
C PHE A 96 -5.54 -7.11 -16.33
N VAL A 97 -6.04 -6.09 -15.63
CA VAL A 97 -6.91 -5.07 -16.24
C VAL A 97 -6.15 -3.92 -16.92
N TYR A 98 -4.85 -4.09 -17.18
CA TYR A 98 -4.03 -3.05 -17.81
C TYR A 98 -4.42 -2.72 -19.27
N HIS A 99 -5.21 -3.59 -19.92
CA HIS A 99 -5.66 -3.40 -21.30
C HIS A 99 -7.15 -3.04 -21.43
N GLU A 100 -7.91 -2.96 -20.32
CA GLU A 100 -9.36 -2.69 -20.36
C GLU A 100 -9.74 -1.30 -19.81
N HIS A 101 -8.81 -0.56 -19.21
CA HIS A 101 -9.11 0.71 -18.55
C HIS A 101 -8.82 1.94 -19.41
N VAL A 102 -9.86 2.47 -20.06
CA VAL A 102 -9.90 3.85 -20.55
C VAL A 102 -10.28 4.83 -19.42
N MET A 103 -10.83 4.37 -18.29
CA MET A 103 -11.45 5.23 -17.27
C MET A 103 -11.29 4.78 -15.79
N ASP A 104 -10.54 3.73 -15.46
CA ASP A 104 -10.42 3.31 -14.05
C ASP A 104 -9.29 4.08 -13.36
N ILE A 105 -9.62 4.69 -12.24
CA ILE A 105 -8.68 5.40 -11.38
C ILE A 105 -7.95 4.35 -10.54
N GLN A 106 -6.78 3.92 -11.00
CA GLN A 106 -5.81 3.21 -10.16
C GLN A 106 -5.17 4.23 -9.21
N ILE A 107 -5.42 4.09 -7.91
CA ILE A 107 -4.73 4.89 -6.90
C ILE A 107 -3.48 4.12 -6.50
N MET A 108 -2.35 4.64 -6.95
CA MET A 108 -1.06 4.27 -6.40
C MET A 108 -0.87 5.05 -5.09
N ILE A 109 -1.03 4.39 -3.96
CA ILE A 109 -0.55 4.95 -2.69
C ILE A 109 0.96 4.68 -2.66
N CYS A 110 1.72 5.68 -3.10
CA CYS A 110 3.16 5.69 -2.95
C CYS A 110 3.53 5.85 -1.47
N MET A 111 3.73 4.73 -0.77
CA MET A 111 4.16 4.77 0.62
C MET A 111 5.68 4.78 0.68
N VAL A 112 6.30 5.93 0.97
CA VAL A 112 7.76 6.03 0.81
C VAL A 112 8.54 5.13 1.78
N LEU A 113 9.44 4.20 1.39
CA LEU A 113 9.93 3.16 2.30
C LEU A 113 11.26 2.45 1.93
N GLU A 114 12.41 3.12 2.06
CA GLU A 114 13.80 2.60 1.81
C GLU A 114 14.13 1.77 0.59
#